data_AF-G3F4C4-F1
#
_entry.id   AF-G3F4C4-F1
#
_cell.length_a   1.000
_cell.length_b   1.000
_cell.length_c   1.000
_cell.angle_alpha   90.00
_cell.angle_beta   90.00
_cell.angle_gamma   90.00
#
_symmetry.space_group_name_H-M   'P 1'
#
loop_
_entity.id
_entity.type
_entity.pdbx_description
1 polymer ?
#
loop_
_entity_poly.entity_id
_entity_poly.type
_entity_poly.pdbx_seq_one_letter_code
_entity_poly.pdbx_strand_id
1 'polypeptide(L)'
;FISVEYAHAMGNSVGDLAAYTALEKYPHYQGGFIWDWIDQGLEKDGHLLYGGDFDDRPTDYEFCGNGLVFADRTESPKLANVKALYANLKLEVKDGQLFLKNDNLFTNSSSYYFLTSLLVDGKLTYQSRPLTFGLEPGESGTFALPWPEVADEKGEVVYRVTAHLKEDLPWADEGFTVAEAEEVAQKLPEFKPEGRPDL
;
A
#
# COMPACT_ATOMS: atom_id res chain seq x y z
N PHE A 1 20.64 14.10 -0.75
CA PHE A 1 20.98 12.70 -1.02
C PHE A 1 19.77 12.04 -1.63
N ILE A 2 19.96 11.39 -2.77
CA ILE A 2 18.95 10.59 -3.46
C ILE A 2 19.65 9.26 -3.81
N SER A 3 19.05 8.13 -3.43
CA SER A 3 19.58 6.82 -3.79
C SER A 3 19.23 6.49 -5.24
N VAL A 4 20.23 6.39 -6.12
CA VAL A 4 19.98 6.07 -7.54
C VAL A 4 19.32 4.71 -7.72
N GLU A 5 19.61 3.78 -6.82
CA GLU A 5 19.03 2.44 -6.74
C GLU A 5 18.93 2.07 -5.26
N TYR A 6 17.84 1.44 -4.85
CA TYR A 6 17.69 0.82 -3.52
C TYR A 6 16.59 -0.25 -3.54
N ALA A 7 16.41 -0.98 -2.43
CA ALA A 7 15.36 -1.99 -2.25
C ALA A 7 15.20 -2.97 -3.44
N HIS A 8 16.28 -3.70 -3.75
CA HIS A 8 16.35 -4.66 -4.85
C HIS A 8 15.14 -5.62 -4.88
N ALA A 9 14.34 -5.59 -5.94
CA ALA A 9 12.99 -6.17 -6.00
C ALA A 9 12.93 -7.58 -6.61
N MET A 10 14.08 -8.24 -6.76
CA MET A 10 14.22 -9.62 -7.26
C MET A 10 13.42 -10.63 -6.43
N GLY A 11 12.52 -11.36 -7.10
CA GLY A 11 11.69 -12.40 -6.50
C GLY A 11 10.79 -11.87 -5.37
N ASN A 12 10.77 -12.59 -4.24
CA ASN A 12 10.07 -12.18 -3.02
C ASN A 12 10.99 -11.28 -2.17
N SER A 13 10.89 -9.98 -2.38
CA SER A 13 11.82 -8.99 -1.82
C SER A 13 11.10 -7.69 -1.45
N VAL A 14 11.82 -6.57 -1.40
CA VAL A 14 11.34 -5.25 -0.95
C VAL A 14 10.90 -5.30 0.53
N GLY A 15 11.52 -6.20 1.28
CA GLY A 15 11.40 -6.27 2.74
C GLY A 15 11.95 -5.01 3.40
N ASP A 16 11.31 -4.60 4.50
CA ASP A 16 11.69 -3.44 5.31
C ASP A 16 11.79 -2.10 4.53
N LEU A 17 10.99 -1.95 3.46
CA LEU A 17 10.90 -0.69 2.70
C LEU A 17 10.54 0.51 3.61
N ALA A 18 9.81 0.25 4.69
CA ALA A 18 9.45 1.25 5.69
C ALA A 18 10.67 1.89 6.38
N ALA A 19 11.77 1.15 6.58
CA ALA A 19 12.99 1.72 7.15
C ALA A 19 13.63 2.76 6.22
N TYR A 20 13.50 2.58 4.90
CA TYR A 20 13.97 3.57 3.92
C TYR A 20 13.08 4.80 3.89
N THR A 21 11.76 4.64 3.82
CA THR A 21 10.85 5.81 3.82
C THR A 21 10.89 6.57 5.14
N ALA A 22 11.19 5.91 6.27
CA ALA A 22 11.42 6.57 7.55
C ALA A 22 12.64 7.51 7.56
N LEU A 23 13.56 7.40 6.59
CA LEU A 23 14.68 8.34 6.44
C LEU A 23 14.24 9.72 5.93
N GLU A 24 13.02 9.87 5.39
CA GLU A 24 12.45 11.16 4.97
C GLU A 24 12.34 12.17 6.13
N LYS A 25 12.48 11.71 7.39
CA LYS A 25 12.67 12.59 8.56
C LYS A 25 13.91 13.48 8.45
N TYR A 26 14.89 13.12 7.62
CA TYR A 26 16.09 13.92 7.38
C TYR A 26 15.88 14.83 6.16
N PRO A 27 15.91 16.17 6.32
CA PRO A 27 15.58 17.10 5.22
C PRO A 27 16.46 16.97 3.96
N HIS A 28 17.67 16.43 4.11
CA HIS A 28 18.59 16.20 3.00
C HIS A 28 18.48 14.80 2.40
N TYR A 29 17.65 13.91 2.94
CA TYR A 29 17.29 12.65 2.32
C TYR A 29 16.02 12.86 1.49
N GLN A 30 16.11 12.71 0.17
CA GLN A 30 15.04 13.03 -0.78
C GLN A 30 14.50 11.76 -1.46
N GLY A 31 14.63 10.60 -0.81
CA GLY A 31 14.18 9.31 -1.33
C GLY A 31 15.19 8.61 -2.25
N GLY A 32 14.67 7.81 -3.18
CA GLY A 32 15.45 7.07 -4.15
C GLY A 32 14.59 6.30 -5.14
N PHE A 33 15.24 5.55 -6.03
CA PHE A 33 14.58 4.75 -7.06
C PHE A 33 14.70 3.26 -6.72
N ILE A 34 13.57 2.56 -6.61
CA ILE A 34 13.56 1.11 -6.38
C ILE A 34 14.17 0.42 -7.61
N TRP A 35 15.04 -0.57 -7.39
CA TRP A 35 15.55 -1.42 -8.47
C TRP A 35 14.73 -2.71 -8.56
N ASP A 36 13.93 -2.95 -9.60
CA ASP A 36 13.54 -2.02 -10.66
C ASP A 36 12.03 -2.15 -10.97
N TRP A 37 11.59 -1.60 -12.11
CA TRP A 37 10.18 -1.58 -12.44
C TRP A 37 9.64 -2.96 -12.88
N ILE A 38 10.33 -3.65 -13.79
CA ILE A 38 9.73 -4.75 -14.55
C ILE A 38 10.72 -5.90 -14.76
N ASP A 39 10.26 -7.13 -14.51
CA ASP A 39 11.04 -8.32 -14.84
C ASP A 39 11.38 -8.34 -16.32
N GLN A 40 12.65 -8.54 -16.64
CA GLN A 40 13.16 -8.66 -18.01
C GLN A 40 13.12 -10.12 -18.50
N GLY A 41 12.10 -10.87 -18.07
CA GLY A 41 11.84 -12.24 -18.53
C GLY A 41 11.21 -12.26 -19.92
N LEU A 42 11.52 -13.29 -20.71
CA LEU A 42 10.93 -13.51 -22.03
C LEU A 42 9.87 -14.61 -21.96
N GLU A 43 8.68 -14.34 -22.47
CA GLU A 43 7.61 -15.35 -22.53
C GLU A 43 7.85 -16.32 -23.68
N LYS A 44 7.69 -17.62 -23.38
CA LYS A 44 7.63 -18.70 -24.36
C LYS A 44 6.72 -19.82 -23.87
N ASP A 45 5.70 -20.16 -24.65
CA ASP A 45 4.77 -21.26 -24.40
C ASP A 45 4.08 -21.19 -23.02
N GLY A 46 3.80 -19.98 -22.52
CA GLY A 46 3.18 -19.74 -21.22
C GLY A 46 4.15 -19.71 -20.03
N HIS A 47 5.46 -19.76 -20.29
CA HIS A 47 6.50 -19.70 -19.27
C HIS A 47 7.38 -18.46 -19.44
N LEU A 48 7.74 -17.83 -18.32
CA LEU A 48 8.80 -16.82 -18.32
C LEU A 48 10.16 -17.52 -18.29
N LEU A 49 11.00 -17.16 -19.26
CA LEU A 49 12.37 -17.62 -19.42
C LEU A 49 13.33 -16.49 -19.09
N TYR A 50 14.51 -16.86 -18.58
CA TYR A 50 15.55 -15.94 -18.16
C TYR A 50 16.89 -16.28 -18.79
N GLY A 51 17.98 -15.69 -18.28
CA GLY A 51 19.33 -16.01 -18.71
C GLY A 51 19.59 -17.52 -18.62
N GLY A 52 20.13 -18.08 -19.69
CA GLY A 52 20.52 -19.47 -19.76
C GLY A 52 19.49 -20.43 -20.35
N ASP A 53 18.22 -20.03 -20.42
CA ASP A 53 17.13 -20.79 -21.06
C ASP A 53 17.20 -20.76 -22.59
N PHE A 54 18.06 -19.89 -23.16
CA PHE A 54 18.30 -19.75 -24.60
C PHE A 54 19.68 -20.29 -25.02
N ASP A 55 20.26 -21.18 -24.21
CA ASP A 55 21.62 -21.72 -24.37
C ASP A 55 22.74 -20.63 -24.41
N ASP A 56 22.43 -19.39 -24.01
CA ASP A 56 23.36 -18.27 -23.90
C ASP A 56 24.37 -18.52 -22.77
N ARG A 57 25.68 -18.44 -23.07
CA ARG A 57 26.75 -18.62 -22.07
C ARG A 57 27.92 -17.66 -22.35
N PRO A 58 28.49 -16.98 -21.33
CA PRO A 58 28.07 -16.99 -19.92
C PRO A 58 26.72 -16.30 -19.70
N THR A 59 26.08 -16.56 -18.57
CA THR A 59 24.77 -15.99 -18.21
C THR A 59 24.63 -15.83 -16.69
N ASP A 60 23.85 -14.83 -16.27
CA ASP A 60 23.57 -14.51 -14.87
C ASP A 60 22.16 -14.99 -14.43
N TYR A 61 21.57 -15.92 -15.18
CA TYR A 61 20.31 -16.58 -14.85
C TYR A 61 19.16 -15.59 -14.58
N GLU A 62 18.43 -15.77 -13.48
CA GLU A 62 17.24 -15.01 -13.11
C GLU A 62 17.54 -13.62 -12.53
N PHE A 63 18.80 -13.15 -12.52
CA PHE A 63 19.15 -11.78 -12.08
C PHE A 63 18.42 -10.68 -12.87
N CYS A 64 17.91 -10.99 -14.06
CA CYS A 64 17.08 -10.10 -14.87
C CYS A 64 15.59 -10.07 -14.45
N GLY A 65 15.16 -10.92 -13.51
CA GLY A 65 13.84 -10.92 -12.87
C GLY A 65 13.82 -10.11 -11.57
N ASN A 66 14.02 -8.80 -11.68
CA ASN A 66 14.14 -7.87 -10.55
C ASN A 66 13.07 -6.77 -10.47
N GLY A 67 11.92 -6.98 -11.10
CA GLY A 67 10.84 -6.00 -11.20
C GLY A 67 9.85 -5.99 -10.03
N LEU A 68 9.27 -4.81 -9.81
CA LEU A 68 8.04 -4.62 -9.02
C LEU A 68 6.81 -5.21 -9.71
N VAL A 69 6.80 -5.26 -11.04
CA VAL A 69 5.79 -5.97 -11.84
C VAL A 69 6.43 -7.10 -12.63
N PHE A 70 5.64 -8.12 -12.93
CA PHE A 70 6.07 -9.21 -13.81
C PHE A 70 6.24 -8.71 -15.25
N ALA A 71 6.86 -9.51 -16.11
CA ALA A 71 7.17 -9.13 -17.50
C ALA A 71 5.92 -8.78 -18.33
N ASP A 72 4.74 -9.28 -17.96
CA ASP A 72 3.43 -8.98 -18.56
C ASP A 72 2.74 -7.76 -17.95
N ARG A 73 3.39 -7.08 -16.99
CA ARG A 73 2.90 -5.93 -16.19
C ARG A 73 1.85 -6.32 -15.15
N THR A 74 1.63 -7.61 -14.91
CA THR A 74 0.87 -8.06 -13.75
C THR A 74 1.57 -7.61 -12.48
N GLU A 75 0.81 -7.03 -11.56
CA GLU A 75 1.33 -6.53 -10.29
C GLU A 75 1.87 -7.69 -9.45
N SER A 76 3.07 -7.55 -8.91
CA SER A 76 3.54 -8.46 -7.87
C SER A 76 3.00 -8.03 -6.49
N PRO A 77 2.98 -8.94 -5.49
CA PRO A 77 2.57 -8.58 -4.13
C PRO A 77 3.38 -7.43 -3.50
N LYS A 78 4.60 -7.18 -4.01
CA LYS A 78 5.48 -6.10 -3.54
C LYS A 78 4.84 -4.72 -3.76
N LEU A 79 4.10 -4.54 -4.85
CA LEU A 79 3.60 -3.24 -5.29
C LEU A 79 2.57 -2.64 -4.31
N ALA A 80 1.77 -3.49 -3.66
CA ALA A 80 0.84 -3.03 -2.62
C ALA A 80 1.56 -2.32 -1.46
N ASN A 81 2.67 -2.88 -1.00
CA ASN A 81 3.49 -2.27 0.05
C ASN A 81 4.16 -0.97 -0.42
N VAL A 82 4.69 -0.95 -1.66
CA VAL A 82 5.26 0.26 -2.27
C VAL A 82 4.21 1.37 -2.33
N LYS A 83 3.01 1.06 -2.86
CA LYS A 83 1.88 2.00 -2.97
C LYS A 83 1.52 2.60 -1.61
N ALA A 84 1.38 1.77 -0.58
CA ALA A 84 1.01 2.22 0.76
C ALA A 84 2.08 3.16 1.36
N LEU A 85 3.36 2.78 1.28
CA LEU A 85 4.44 3.57 1.87
C LEU A 85 4.69 4.90 1.16
N TYR A 86 4.52 4.93 -0.16
CA TYR A 86 4.70 6.12 -1.00
C TYR A 86 3.46 7.00 -1.17
N ALA A 87 2.31 6.63 -0.60
CA ALA A 87 1.10 7.45 -0.65
C ALA A 87 1.37 8.84 -0.05
N ASN A 88 0.99 9.91 -0.76
CA ASN A 88 1.18 11.29 -0.27
C ASN A 88 0.15 11.71 0.80
N LEU A 89 -0.90 10.93 1.00
CA LEU A 89 -1.79 11.10 2.15
C LEU A 89 -1.39 10.04 3.19
N LYS A 90 -0.86 10.47 4.33
CA LYS A 90 -0.60 9.57 5.45
C LYS A 90 -1.83 9.52 6.33
N LEU A 91 -2.41 8.34 6.44
CA LEU A 91 -3.62 8.07 7.20
C LEU A 91 -3.27 7.19 8.40
N GLU A 92 -3.81 7.51 9.57
CA GLU A 92 -3.83 6.62 10.73
C GLU A 92 -5.24 6.66 11.32
N VAL A 93 -5.83 5.49 11.55
CA VAL A 93 -7.10 5.36 12.25
C VAL A 93 -6.80 4.85 13.65
N LYS A 94 -7.28 5.57 14.65
CA LYS A 94 -7.08 5.20 16.05
C LYS A 94 -8.17 5.76 16.94
N ASP A 95 -8.70 4.93 17.84
CA ASP A 95 -9.77 5.28 18.76
C ASP A 95 -10.97 5.92 18.03
N GLY A 96 -11.26 5.44 16.82
CA GLY A 96 -12.33 5.98 15.97
C GLY A 96 -12.07 7.38 15.40
N GLN A 97 -10.83 7.87 15.45
CA GLN A 97 -10.43 9.14 14.84
C GLN A 97 -9.49 8.89 13.68
N LEU A 98 -9.54 9.78 12.69
CA LEU A 98 -8.58 9.83 11.59
C LEU A 98 -7.52 10.88 11.87
N PHE A 99 -6.26 10.49 11.95
CA PHE A 99 -5.15 11.39 11.68
C PHE A 99 -4.87 11.39 10.18
N LEU A 100 -4.80 12.58 9.59
CA LEU A 100 -4.48 12.80 8.18
C LEU A 100 -3.32 13.79 8.10
N LYS A 101 -2.27 13.41 7.36
CA LYS A 101 -1.20 14.32 6.94
C LYS A 101 -1.17 14.40 5.42
N ASN A 102 -1.14 15.62 4.90
CA ASN A 102 -1.03 15.89 3.47
C ASN A 102 0.45 16.12 3.11
N ASP A 103 1.16 15.08 2.68
CA ASP A 103 2.55 15.16 2.22
C ASP A 103 2.69 15.62 0.76
N ASN A 104 1.58 15.93 0.08
CA ASN A 104 1.67 16.62 -1.21
C ASN A 104 2.33 17.99 -1.03
N LEU A 105 3.06 18.44 -2.06
CA LEU A 105 3.73 19.75 -2.05
C LEU A 105 2.88 20.88 -2.63
N PHE A 106 1.85 20.56 -3.41
CA PHE A 106 1.02 21.55 -4.12
C PHE A 106 -0.48 21.26 -4.10
N THR A 107 -0.88 20.03 -3.79
CA THR A 107 -2.27 19.57 -3.86
C THR A 107 -2.91 19.64 -2.48
N ASN A 108 -4.03 20.35 -2.36
CA ASN A 108 -4.84 20.34 -1.15
C ASN A 108 -5.56 18.98 -1.02
N SER A 109 -5.68 18.44 0.21
CA SER A 109 -6.34 17.15 0.43
C SER A 109 -7.84 17.13 0.10
N SER A 110 -8.45 18.30 -0.09
CA SER A 110 -9.82 18.42 -0.59
C SER A 110 -9.99 18.02 -2.05
N SER A 111 -8.90 17.76 -2.78
CA SER A 111 -8.92 17.13 -4.11
C SER A 111 -9.34 15.65 -4.07
N TYR A 112 -9.37 15.07 -2.86
CA TYR A 112 -9.76 13.68 -2.62
C TYR A 112 -11.04 13.64 -1.79
N TYR A 113 -11.83 12.58 -1.97
CA TYR A 113 -12.89 12.24 -1.03
C TYR A 113 -12.50 11.01 -0.21
N PHE A 114 -13.09 10.90 0.98
CA PHE A 114 -12.78 9.84 1.93
C PHE A 114 -14.03 9.03 2.20
N LEU A 115 -13.88 7.72 2.32
CA LEU A 115 -14.92 6.81 2.78
C LEU A 115 -14.48 6.17 4.08
N THR A 116 -15.38 6.14 5.06
CA THR A 116 -15.22 5.31 6.25
C THR A 116 -16.03 4.05 6.08
N SER A 117 -15.45 2.91 6.42
CA SER A 117 -16.07 1.60 6.27
C SER A 117 -15.92 0.79 7.54
N LEU A 118 -16.97 0.08 7.93
CA LEU A 118 -16.93 -0.93 8.99
C LEU A 118 -16.87 -2.30 8.35
N LEU A 119 -15.88 -3.10 8.73
CA LEU A 119 -15.82 -4.50 8.35
C LEU A 119 -16.03 -5.38 9.58
N VAL A 120 -16.92 -6.36 9.48
CA VAL A 120 -17.12 -7.41 10.49
C VAL A 120 -16.73 -8.74 9.87
N ASP A 121 -15.71 -9.40 10.44
CA ASP A 121 -15.07 -10.59 9.88
C ASP A 121 -14.70 -10.40 8.39
N GLY A 122 -14.14 -9.22 8.07
CA GLY A 122 -13.74 -8.85 6.71
C GLY A 122 -14.90 -8.51 5.75
N LYS A 123 -16.16 -8.56 6.20
CA LYS A 123 -17.33 -8.19 5.38
C LYS A 123 -17.74 -6.75 5.63
N LEU A 124 -17.91 -5.98 4.57
CA LEU A 124 -18.42 -4.60 4.64
C LEU A 124 -19.86 -4.59 5.21
N THR A 125 -20.04 -4.01 6.39
CA THR A 125 -21.35 -3.86 7.04
C THR A 125 -21.88 -2.43 7.02
N TYR A 126 -20.99 -1.45 6.93
CA TYR A 126 -21.34 -0.04 6.81
C TYR A 126 -20.32 0.70 5.93
N GLN A 127 -20.80 1.71 5.21
CA GLN A 127 -19.99 2.67 4.51
C GLN A 127 -20.60 4.07 4.63
N SER A 128 -19.77 5.08 4.88
CA SER A 128 -20.21 6.46 4.96
C SER A 128 -20.57 7.04 3.58
N ARG A 129 -21.25 8.19 3.59
CA ARG A 129 -21.19 9.09 2.44
C ARG A 129 -19.76 9.63 2.26
N PRO A 130 -19.39 10.12 1.06
CA PRO A 130 -18.11 10.77 0.84
C PRO A 130 -17.88 11.93 1.81
N LEU A 131 -16.74 11.91 2.49
CA LEU A 131 -16.25 12.97 3.36
C LEU A 131 -15.15 13.76 2.64
N THR A 132 -14.86 14.97 3.11
CA THR A 132 -13.76 15.80 2.61
C THR A 132 -13.08 16.49 3.77
N PHE A 133 -11.75 16.41 3.78
CA PHE A 133 -10.90 17.13 4.72
C PHE A 133 -10.01 18.06 3.91
N GLY A 134 -10.02 19.35 4.24
CA GLY A 134 -9.20 20.36 3.57
C GLY A 134 -7.98 20.68 4.40
N LEU A 135 -6.83 20.13 4.01
CA LEU A 135 -5.51 20.43 4.55
C LEU A 135 -4.64 20.92 3.40
N GLU A 136 -3.99 22.06 3.60
CA GLU A 136 -3.01 22.57 2.64
C GLU A 136 -1.80 21.63 2.55
N PRO A 137 -0.99 21.74 1.49
CA PRO A 137 0.28 21.02 1.38
C PRO A 137 1.14 21.12 2.65
N GLY A 138 1.57 19.97 3.17
CA GLY A 138 2.38 19.85 4.39
C GLY A 138 1.60 19.92 5.71
N GLU A 139 0.29 20.19 5.69
CA GLU A 139 -0.52 20.25 6.91
C GLU A 139 -0.96 18.87 7.39
N SER A 140 -1.33 18.80 8.67
CA SER A 140 -1.91 17.61 9.29
C SER A 140 -3.03 17.99 10.25
N GLY A 141 -3.96 17.05 10.48
CA GLY A 141 -5.07 17.24 11.40
C GLY A 141 -5.67 15.92 11.87
N THR A 142 -6.36 15.97 13.00
CA THR A 142 -7.13 14.84 13.54
C THR A 142 -8.61 15.14 13.46
N PHE A 143 -9.38 14.20 12.92
CA PHE A 143 -10.80 14.34 12.66
C PHE A 143 -11.59 13.22 13.33
N ALA A 144 -12.62 13.60 14.08
CA ALA A 144 -13.60 12.63 14.55
C ALA A 144 -14.42 12.11 13.36
N LEU A 145 -14.56 10.78 13.28
CA LEU A 145 -15.29 10.15 12.19
C LEU A 145 -16.68 9.66 12.67
N PRO A 146 -17.72 9.77 11.82
CA PRO A 146 -19.05 9.31 12.13
C PRO A 146 -19.13 7.79 11.97
N TRP A 147 -18.80 7.05 13.02
CA TRP A 147 -18.99 5.60 13.06
C TRP A 147 -20.42 5.26 13.50
N PRO A 148 -21.03 4.22 12.92
CA PRO A 148 -22.27 3.66 13.47
C PRO A 148 -21.98 3.06 14.86
N GLU A 149 -23.00 2.99 15.72
CA GLU A 149 -22.88 2.20 16.95
C GLU A 149 -22.65 0.73 16.59
N VAL A 150 -21.55 0.17 17.08
CA VAL A 150 -21.18 -1.23 16.92
C VAL A 150 -21.75 -2.03 18.09
N ALA A 151 -23.07 -2.05 18.24
CA ALA A 151 -23.72 -2.83 19.29
C ALA A 151 -23.89 -4.28 18.83
N ASP A 152 -23.38 -5.23 19.63
CA ASP A 152 -23.62 -6.68 19.52
C ASP A 152 -23.06 -7.42 18.28
N GLU A 153 -22.05 -6.85 17.59
CA GLU A 153 -21.39 -7.55 16.49
C GLU A 153 -20.50 -8.71 16.99
N LYS A 154 -20.85 -9.93 16.58
CA LYS A 154 -20.02 -11.13 16.82
C LYS A 154 -18.98 -11.22 15.72
N GLY A 155 -17.73 -10.86 16.00
CA GLY A 155 -16.62 -10.99 15.03
C GLY A 155 -15.45 -10.05 15.28
N GLU A 156 -14.44 -10.10 14.41
CA GLU A 156 -13.44 -9.05 14.29
C GLU A 156 -14.08 -7.79 13.72
N VAL A 157 -13.89 -6.64 14.35
CA VAL A 157 -14.38 -5.34 13.86
C VAL A 157 -13.19 -4.50 13.42
N VAL A 158 -13.22 -4.07 12.16
CA VAL A 158 -12.20 -3.20 11.56
C VAL A 158 -12.83 -1.89 11.10
N TYR A 159 -12.27 -0.77 11.58
CA TYR A 159 -12.51 0.56 11.03
C TYR A 159 -11.53 0.80 9.89
N ARG A 160 -12.05 1.02 8.69
CA ARG A 160 -11.24 1.35 7.50
C ARG A 160 -11.54 2.75 7.03
N VAL A 161 -10.50 3.48 6.63
CA VAL A 161 -10.62 4.75 5.92
C VAL A 161 -9.86 4.65 4.60
N THR A 162 -10.51 5.02 3.50
CA THR A 162 -9.91 5.06 2.16
C THR A 162 -10.03 6.47 1.58
N ALA A 163 -9.00 6.92 0.87
CA ALA A 163 -8.97 8.18 0.14
C ALA A 163 -9.00 7.93 -1.36
N HIS A 164 -9.82 8.67 -2.10
CA HIS A 164 -10.12 8.44 -3.50
C HIS A 164 -10.03 9.72 -4.34
N LEU A 165 -9.66 9.58 -5.62
CA LEU A 165 -9.74 10.68 -6.58
C LEU A 165 -11.18 11.14 -6.78
N LYS A 166 -11.40 12.47 -6.82
CA LYS A 166 -12.71 13.10 -7.10
C LYS A 166 -13.04 13.25 -8.59
N GLU A 167 -12.03 13.12 -9.44
CA GLU A 167 -12.15 13.35 -10.87
C GLU A 167 -11.17 12.44 -11.61
N ASP A 168 -11.43 12.22 -12.89
CA ASP A 168 -10.51 11.51 -13.78
C ASP A 168 -9.20 12.29 -13.93
N LEU A 169 -8.08 11.58 -13.83
CA LEU A 169 -6.74 12.09 -14.11
C LEU A 169 -6.12 11.29 -15.26
N PRO A 170 -5.09 11.82 -15.95
CA PRO A 170 -4.45 11.11 -17.06
C PRO A 170 -3.88 9.72 -16.72
N TRP A 171 -3.77 9.36 -15.44
CA TRP A 171 -3.16 8.12 -14.96
C TRP A 171 -4.12 7.21 -14.19
N ALA A 172 -5.32 7.69 -13.82
CA ALA A 172 -6.36 6.89 -13.16
C ALA A 172 -7.71 7.59 -13.18
N ASP A 173 -8.78 6.80 -13.19
CA ASP A 173 -10.16 7.29 -13.18
C ASP A 173 -10.60 7.81 -11.80
N GLU A 174 -11.69 8.57 -11.79
CA GLU A 174 -12.43 8.92 -10.56
C GLU A 174 -12.65 7.67 -9.69
N GLY A 175 -12.48 7.82 -8.38
CA GLY A 175 -12.66 6.73 -7.42
C GLY A 175 -11.44 5.85 -7.21
N PHE A 176 -10.34 6.04 -7.96
CA PHE A 176 -9.09 5.34 -7.69
C PHE A 176 -8.62 5.59 -6.24
N THR A 177 -8.31 4.51 -5.51
CA THR A 177 -7.87 4.58 -4.11
C THR A 177 -6.40 4.95 -4.04
N VAL A 178 -6.09 6.11 -3.47
CA VAL A 178 -4.72 6.64 -3.36
C VAL A 178 -4.05 6.33 -2.02
N ALA A 179 -4.83 6.15 -0.96
CA ALA A 179 -4.34 5.82 0.38
C ALA A 179 -5.42 5.11 1.18
N GLU A 180 -5.01 4.27 2.12
CA GLU A 180 -5.89 3.57 3.04
C GLU A 180 -5.24 3.38 4.42
N ALA A 181 -6.06 3.28 5.45
CA ALA A 181 -5.63 2.89 6.79
C ALA A 181 -6.74 2.13 7.52
N GLU A 182 -6.33 1.28 8.46
CA GLU A 182 -7.22 0.43 9.24
C GLU A 182 -6.87 0.44 10.72
N GLU A 183 -7.91 0.31 11.55
CA GLU A 183 -7.81 0.00 12.97
C GLU A 183 -8.65 -1.25 13.27
N VAL A 184 -8.04 -2.25 13.91
CA VAL A 184 -8.79 -3.38 14.45
C VAL A 184 -9.37 -2.99 15.81
N ALA A 185 -10.63 -2.52 15.80
CA ALA A 185 -11.34 -2.01 16.97
C ALA A 185 -11.79 -3.12 17.93
N GLN A 186 -12.16 -4.29 17.39
CA GLN A 186 -12.46 -5.49 18.17
C GLN A 186 -11.69 -6.66 17.58
N LYS A 187 -10.78 -7.24 18.35
CA LYS A 187 -9.98 -8.40 17.92
C LYS A 187 -10.70 -9.70 18.26
N LEU A 188 -10.55 -10.70 17.40
CA LEU A 188 -10.84 -12.08 17.79
C LEU A 188 -9.85 -12.56 18.85
N PRO A 189 -10.23 -13.55 19.67
CA PRO A 189 -9.30 -14.22 20.56
C PRO A 189 -8.10 -14.73 19.76
N GLU A 190 -6.90 -14.45 20.25
CA GLU A 190 -5.67 -14.89 19.60
C GLU A 190 -5.68 -16.43 19.49
N PHE A 191 -5.55 -16.95 18.26
CA PHE A 191 -5.42 -18.38 18.04
C PHE A 191 -4.12 -18.85 18.70
N LYS A 192 -4.23 -19.72 19.70
CA LYS A 192 -3.09 -20.39 20.31
C LYS A 192 -2.87 -21.72 19.60
N PRO A 193 -1.83 -21.87 18.76
CA PRO A 193 -1.55 -23.15 18.13
C PRO A 193 -1.30 -24.21 19.21
N GLU A 194 -2.00 -25.34 19.13
CA GLU A 194 -1.86 -26.47 20.07
C GLU A 194 -0.60 -27.33 19.82
N GLY A 195 0.41 -26.75 19.16
CA GLY A 195 1.61 -27.46 18.71
C GLY A 195 1.40 -28.18 17.38
N ARG A 196 2.48 -28.79 16.89
CA ARG A 196 2.44 -29.63 15.67
C ARG A 196 1.66 -30.91 16.02
N PRO A 197 0.73 -31.39 15.18
CA PRO A 197 0.23 -32.74 15.32
C PRO A 197 1.42 -33.71 15.30
N ASP A 198 1.41 -34.71 16.19
CA ASP A 198 2.36 -35.82 16.08
C ASP A 198 2.13 -36.51 14.72
N LEU A 199 3.20 -36.61 13.92
CA LEU A 199 3.21 -37.25 12.60
C LEU A 199 3.09 -38.77 12.70
#